data_AF-A0A1Q7BB67-F1
#
_entry.id   AF-A0A1Q7BB67-F1
#
_cell.length_a   1.000
_cell.length_b   1.000
_cell.length_c   1.000
_cell.angle_alpha   90.00
_cell.angle_beta   90.00
_cell.angle_gamma   90.00
#
_symmetry.space_group_name_H-M   'P 1'
#
loop_
_entity.id
_entity.type
_entity.pdbx_description
1 polymer ?
#
loop_
_entity_poly.entity_id
_entity_poly.type
_entity_poly.pdbx_seq_one_letter_code
_entity_poly.pdbx_strand_id
1 'polypeptide(L)'
;MILAPLAAAALLVSVATAPNANPALSPTLSMQQKSAALQPLMRSATECIARMVGADPRFGQPDADLGDLIVDSMPRCAPQVRMMIEAYDRYFGDGEGEVFFMGPYLDLLPGAVSKWVRDAVR
;
A
#
# COMPACT_ATOMS: atom_id res chain seq x y z
N MET A 1 20.90 50.22 -21.87
CA MET A 1 21.70 48.97 -21.97
C MET A 1 22.20 48.61 -20.58
N ILE A 2 21.59 47.64 -19.90
CA ILE A 2 22.15 47.01 -18.69
C ILE A 2 21.72 45.54 -18.73
N LEU A 3 22.71 44.64 -18.85
CA LEU A 3 22.55 43.20 -19.03
C LEU A 3 22.10 42.53 -17.72
N ALA A 4 21.12 41.64 -17.81
CA ALA A 4 20.82 40.66 -16.77
C ALA A 4 21.88 39.54 -16.78
N PRO A 5 22.38 39.06 -15.63
CA PRO A 5 23.19 37.85 -15.60
C PRO A 5 22.26 36.64 -15.58
N LEU A 6 22.30 35.84 -16.64
CA LEU A 6 21.72 34.50 -16.65
C LEU A 6 22.54 33.62 -15.68
N ALA A 7 21.96 33.30 -14.52
CA ALA A 7 22.50 32.27 -13.64
C ALA A 7 22.24 30.90 -14.27
N ALA A 8 23.23 30.40 -15.02
CA ALA A 8 23.23 29.03 -15.51
C ALA A 8 23.60 28.09 -14.36
N ALA A 9 22.59 27.49 -13.71
CA ALA A 9 22.81 26.39 -12.78
C ALA A 9 23.18 25.13 -13.60
N ALA A 10 24.47 24.80 -13.62
CA ALA A 10 24.95 23.56 -14.22
C ALA A 10 24.50 22.37 -13.35
N LEU A 11 23.47 21.65 -13.82
CA LEU A 11 23.11 20.33 -13.30
C LEU A 11 24.24 19.34 -13.67
N LEU A 12 25.14 19.07 -12.72
CA LEU A 12 26.05 17.94 -12.81
C LEU A 12 25.21 16.66 -12.62
N VAL A 13 24.73 16.10 -13.72
CA VAL A 13 24.20 14.73 -13.73
C VAL A 13 25.38 13.80 -13.60
N SER A 14 25.65 13.34 -12.37
CA SER A 14 26.56 12.23 -12.12
C SER A 14 25.93 10.95 -12.66
N VAL A 15 26.19 10.63 -13.92
CA VAL A 15 25.86 9.30 -14.46
C VAL A 15 26.90 8.33 -13.94
N ALA A 16 26.54 7.54 -12.94
CA ALA A 16 27.33 6.39 -12.52
C ALA A 16 27.27 5.32 -13.61
N THR A 17 28.12 5.43 -14.63
CA THR A 17 28.34 4.35 -15.60
C THR A 17 29.18 3.27 -14.93
N ALA A 18 28.54 2.35 -14.22
CA ALA A 18 29.18 1.10 -13.83
C ALA A 18 29.38 0.24 -15.10
N PRO A 19 30.61 -0.13 -15.46
CA PRO A 19 30.84 -1.01 -16.59
C PRO A 19 30.58 -2.45 -16.17
N ASN A 20 29.88 -3.20 -17.02
CA ASN A 20 29.70 -4.66 -16.95
C ASN A 20 28.63 -5.17 -15.97
N ALA A 21 27.35 -4.84 -16.24
CA ALA A 21 26.27 -5.71 -15.79
C ALA A 21 26.17 -6.89 -16.76
N ASN A 22 26.63 -8.07 -16.30
CA ASN A 22 26.21 -9.35 -16.84
C ASN A 22 24.67 -9.36 -16.98
N PRO A 23 24.07 -9.85 -18.08
CA PRO A 23 22.61 -9.94 -18.22
C PRO A 23 22.01 -11.10 -17.39
N ALA A 24 22.70 -11.54 -16.34
CA ALA A 24 22.30 -12.65 -15.50
C ALA A 24 22.04 -12.15 -14.07
N LEU A 25 20.83 -12.46 -13.58
CA LEU A 25 20.28 -12.16 -12.26
C LEU A 25 19.73 -10.74 -12.09
N SER A 26 18.46 -10.57 -12.46
CA SER A 26 17.57 -9.71 -11.68
C SER A 26 17.80 -10.04 -10.19
N PRO A 27 18.19 -9.08 -9.33
CA PRO A 27 18.42 -9.38 -7.93
C PRO A 27 17.12 -9.89 -7.32
N THR A 28 17.10 -11.15 -6.90
CA THR A 28 15.98 -11.69 -6.12
C THR A 28 15.91 -10.88 -4.83
N LEU A 29 14.86 -10.07 -4.69
CA LEU A 29 14.65 -9.25 -3.50
C LEU A 29 14.62 -10.13 -2.25
N SER A 30 15.24 -9.66 -1.16
CA SER A 30 15.11 -10.29 0.14
C SER A 30 13.66 -10.20 0.64
N MET A 31 13.27 -11.08 1.57
CA MET A 31 11.95 -11.04 2.20
C MET A 31 11.64 -9.67 2.82
N GLN A 32 12.66 -9.03 3.42
CA GLN A 32 12.51 -7.69 4.00
C GLN A 32 12.24 -6.63 2.93
N GLN A 33 12.90 -6.70 1.78
CA GLN A 33 12.66 -5.77 0.67
C GLN A 33 11.26 -5.96 0.07
N LYS A 34 10.81 -7.20 -0.10
CA LYS A 34 9.45 -7.51 -0.55
C LYS A 34 8.40 -6.96 0.42
N SER A 35 8.58 -7.21 1.73
CA SER A 35 7.69 -6.70 2.78
C SER A 35 7.64 -5.16 2.81
N ALA A 36 8.79 -4.49 2.72
CA ALA A 36 8.87 -3.03 2.67
C ALA A 36 8.17 -2.44 1.44
N ALA A 37 8.24 -3.11 0.29
CA ALA A 37 7.54 -2.70 -0.92
C ALA A 37 6.01 -2.86 -0.83
N LEU A 38 5.54 -3.89 -0.10
CA LEU A 38 4.11 -4.14 0.12
C LEU A 38 3.48 -3.26 1.19
N GLN A 39 4.23 -2.89 2.22
CA GLN A 39 3.73 -2.12 3.36
C GLN A 39 2.89 -0.88 2.98
N PRO A 40 3.28 -0.01 2.03
CA PRO A 40 2.45 1.13 1.64
C PRO A 40 1.13 0.72 0.97
N LEU A 41 1.10 -0.39 0.22
CA LEU A 41 -0.11 -0.89 -0.43
C LEU A 41 -1.08 -1.47 0.60
N MET A 42 -0.56 -2.26 1.55
CA MET A 42 -1.34 -2.75 2.68
C MET A 42 -1.96 -1.60 3.48
N ARG A 43 -1.16 -0.57 3.78
CA ARG A 43 -1.63 0.64 4.47
C ARG A 43 -2.73 1.34 3.67
N SER A 44 -2.52 1.57 2.38
CA SER A 44 -3.50 2.23 1.51
C SER A 44 -4.84 1.50 1.47
N ALA A 45 -4.82 0.17 1.33
CA ALA A 45 -6.02 -0.67 1.36
C ALA A 45 -6.73 -0.57 2.72
N THR A 46 -5.98 -0.74 3.82
CA THR A 46 -6.53 -0.67 5.18
C THR A 46 -7.08 0.72 5.50
N GLU A 47 -6.42 1.79 5.06
CA GLU A 47 -6.88 3.17 5.25
C GLU A 47 -8.17 3.45 4.47
N CYS A 48 -8.31 2.94 3.25
CA CYS A 48 -9.57 3.03 2.51
C CYS A 48 -10.69 2.38 3.31
N ILE A 49 -10.49 1.12 3.72
CA ILE A 49 -11.49 0.34 4.47
C ILE A 49 -11.85 1.06 5.77
N ALA A 50 -10.85 1.50 6.54
CA ALA A 50 -11.08 2.18 7.81
C ALA A 50 -11.84 3.51 7.64
N ARG A 51 -11.55 4.28 6.58
CA ARG A 51 -12.31 5.51 6.27
C ARG A 51 -13.75 5.18 5.89
N MET A 52 -13.97 4.13 5.12
CA MET A 52 -15.32 3.74 4.71
C MET A 52 -16.15 3.24 5.89
N VAL A 53 -15.55 2.42 6.75
CA VAL A 53 -16.16 1.94 7.99
C VAL A 53 -16.46 3.11 8.93
N GLY A 54 -15.49 4.01 9.14
CA GLY A 54 -15.69 5.18 10.01
C GLY A 54 -16.71 6.20 9.49
N ALA A 55 -16.99 6.20 8.18
CA ALA A 55 -18.02 7.03 7.55
C ALA A 55 -19.40 6.35 7.50
N ASP A 56 -19.50 5.07 7.88
CA ASP A 56 -20.77 4.35 7.90
C ASP A 56 -21.61 4.80 9.12
N PRO A 57 -22.88 5.20 8.93
CA PRO A 57 -23.74 5.63 10.05
C PRO A 57 -23.96 4.56 11.13
N ARG A 58 -23.81 3.28 10.78
CA ARG A 58 -23.91 2.15 11.73
C ARG A 58 -22.68 2.07 12.62
N PHE A 59 -21.55 2.65 12.22
CA PHE A 59 -20.33 2.58 13.00
C PHE A 59 -20.52 3.19 14.40
N GLY A 60 -20.21 2.39 15.43
CA GLY A 60 -20.37 2.79 16.84
C GLY A 60 -21.77 2.55 17.42
N GLN A 61 -22.72 2.03 16.63
CA GLN A 61 -24.00 1.57 17.17
C GLN A 61 -23.85 0.25 17.94
N PRO A 62 -24.64 -0.01 19.00
CA PRO A 62 -24.49 -1.20 19.85
C PRO A 62 -24.67 -2.54 19.12
N ASP A 63 -25.41 -2.53 18.01
CA ASP A 63 -25.80 -3.68 17.20
C ASP A 63 -25.00 -3.80 15.89
N ALA A 64 -24.09 -2.88 15.61
CA ALA A 64 -23.31 -2.91 14.38
C ALA A 64 -22.18 -3.95 14.47
N ASP A 65 -22.17 -4.91 13.56
CA ASP A 65 -21.06 -5.84 13.38
C ASP A 65 -19.96 -5.20 12.53
N LEU A 66 -18.75 -5.09 13.10
CA LEU A 66 -17.61 -4.50 12.40
C LEU A 66 -17.22 -5.29 11.15
N GLY A 67 -17.38 -6.62 11.17
CA GLY A 67 -17.10 -7.49 10.03
C GLY A 67 -18.00 -7.14 8.85
N ASP A 68 -19.31 -7.00 9.08
CA ASP A 68 -20.28 -6.59 8.07
C ASP A 68 -19.94 -5.21 7.49
N LEU A 69 -19.57 -4.24 8.33
CA LEU A 69 -19.14 -2.91 7.85
C LEU A 69 -17.89 -2.98 6.97
N ILE A 70 -16.94 -3.86 7.32
CA ILE A 70 -15.74 -4.10 6.52
C ILE A 70 -16.13 -4.73 5.18
N VAL A 71 -16.98 -5.76 5.16
CA VAL A 71 -17.44 -6.41 3.93
C VAL A 71 -18.17 -5.42 3.02
N ASP A 72 -19.07 -4.60 3.57
CA ASP A 72 -19.81 -3.57 2.84
C ASP A 72 -18.90 -2.47 2.26
N SER A 73 -17.72 -2.26 2.86
CA SER A 73 -16.73 -1.31 2.36
C SER A 73 -15.92 -1.83 1.16
N MET A 74 -15.79 -3.15 1.01
CA MET A 74 -14.89 -3.79 0.04
C MET A 74 -15.12 -3.35 -1.41
N PRO A 75 -16.36 -3.23 -1.93
CA PRO A 75 -16.56 -2.77 -3.31
C PRO A 75 -15.98 -1.38 -3.58
N ARG A 76 -15.97 -0.50 -2.57
CA ARG A 76 -15.42 0.87 -2.68
C ARG A 76 -13.89 0.91 -2.55
N CYS A 77 -13.30 -0.09 -1.90
CA CYS A 77 -11.85 -0.21 -1.70
C CYS A 77 -11.19 -1.25 -2.60
N ALA A 78 -11.95 -1.87 -3.50
CA ALA A 78 -11.47 -2.89 -4.43
C ALA A 78 -10.25 -2.46 -5.26
N PRO A 79 -10.10 -1.20 -5.74
CA PRO A 79 -8.90 -0.79 -6.45
C PRO A 79 -7.63 -0.91 -5.60
N GLN A 80 -7.67 -0.46 -4.35
CA GLN A 80 -6.54 -0.50 -3.42
C GLN A 80 -6.20 -1.94 -3.02
N VAL A 81 -7.24 -2.74 -2.75
CA VAL A 81 -7.08 -4.18 -2.42
C VAL A 81 -6.48 -4.94 -3.61
N ARG A 82 -6.96 -4.69 -4.84
CA ARG A 82 -6.43 -5.34 -6.04
C ARG A 82 -4.97 -4.98 -6.29
N MET A 83 -4.59 -3.70 -6.14
CA MET A 83 -3.17 -3.31 -6.27
C MET A 83 -2.27 -4.00 -5.24
N MET A 84 -2.77 -4.20 -4.01
CA MET A 84 -2.05 -4.95 -2.98
C MET A 84 -1.89 -6.42 -3.37
N ILE A 85 -2.96 -7.07 -3.84
CA ILE A 85 -2.95 -8.47 -4.28
C ILE A 85 -1.98 -8.65 -5.45
N GLU A 86 -2.10 -7.84 -6.50
CA GLU A 86 -1.24 -7.90 -7.69
C GLU A 86 0.23 -7.64 -7.34
N ALA A 87 0.50 -6.74 -6.40
CA ALA A 87 1.86 -6.52 -5.93
C ALA A 87 2.40 -7.71 -5.13
N TYR A 88 1.55 -8.37 -4.35
CA TYR A 88 1.94 -9.56 -3.61
C TYR A 88 2.27 -10.71 -4.58
N ASP A 89 1.44 -10.92 -5.60
CA ASP A 89 1.70 -11.91 -6.66
C ASP A 89 3.06 -11.69 -7.32
N ARG A 90 3.38 -10.43 -7.70
CA ARG A 90 4.66 -10.08 -8.31
C ARG A 90 5.88 -10.41 -7.46
N TYR A 91 5.75 -10.41 -6.13
CA TYR A 91 6.87 -10.65 -5.22
C TYR A 91 6.93 -12.10 -4.72
N PHE A 92 5.80 -12.78 -4.60
CA PHE A 92 5.69 -14.08 -3.91
C PHE A 92 5.28 -15.23 -4.83
N GLY A 93 4.68 -14.95 -5.98
CA GLY A 93 4.23 -15.95 -6.97
C GLY A 93 2.76 -15.75 -7.33
N ASP A 94 2.39 -16.17 -8.54
CA ASP A 94 1.01 -16.01 -9.04
C ASP A 94 0.00 -16.73 -8.13
N GLY A 95 -1.01 -16.00 -7.65
CA GLY A 95 -2.07 -16.51 -6.79
C GLY A 95 -1.78 -16.40 -5.29
N GLU A 96 -0.53 -16.10 -4.90
CA GLU A 96 -0.15 -15.91 -3.50
C GLU A 96 -0.82 -14.68 -2.88
N GLY A 97 -1.09 -13.65 -3.68
CA GLY A 97 -1.75 -12.42 -3.26
C GLY A 97 -3.20 -12.63 -2.85
N GLU A 98 -3.94 -13.48 -3.57
CA GLU A 98 -5.32 -13.82 -3.23
C GLU A 98 -5.35 -14.66 -1.94
N VAL A 99 -4.45 -15.63 -1.81
CA VAL A 99 -4.30 -16.44 -0.58
C VAL A 99 -3.93 -15.55 0.62
N PHE A 100 -3.00 -14.61 0.42
CA PHE A 100 -2.64 -13.63 1.42
C PHE A 100 -3.82 -12.73 1.82
N PHE A 101 -4.58 -12.26 0.82
CA PHE A 101 -5.76 -11.43 1.07
C PHE A 101 -6.82 -12.21 1.85
N MET A 102 -7.22 -13.38 1.37
CA MET A 102 -8.27 -14.21 1.98
C MET A 102 -7.91 -14.81 3.34
N GLY A 103 -6.62 -14.88 3.69
CA GLY A 103 -6.14 -15.37 4.98
C GLY A 103 -5.61 -14.24 5.87
N PRO A 104 -4.28 -14.11 5.99
CA PRO A 104 -3.65 -13.28 7.01
C PRO A 104 -4.03 -11.80 6.96
N TYR A 105 -4.34 -11.25 5.77
CA TYR A 105 -4.78 -9.85 5.68
C TYR A 105 -6.16 -9.65 6.31
N LEU A 106 -7.15 -10.47 5.94
CA LEU A 106 -8.51 -10.37 6.50
C LEU A 106 -8.56 -10.75 7.99
N ASP A 107 -7.73 -11.69 8.46
CA ASP A 107 -7.66 -12.04 9.89
C ASP A 107 -7.22 -10.85 10.77
N LEU A 108 -6.31 -10.02 10.27
CA LEU A 108 -5.76 -8.88 11.00
C LEU A 108 -6.56 -7.58 10.76
N LEU A 109 -7.35 -7.53 9.69
CA LEU A 109 -8.03 -6.31 9.24
C LEU A 109 -9.00 -5.73 10.29
N PRO A 110 -9.87 -6.49 10.97
CA PRO A 110 -10.77 -5.94 11.98
C PRO A 110 -10.04 -5.21 13.11
N GLY A 111 -8.91 -5.77 13.58
CA GLY A 111 -8.07 -5.15 14.59
C GLY A 111 -7.40 -3.88 14.09
N ALA A 112 -6.89 -3.90 12.85
CA ALA A 112 -6.26 -2.74 12.22
C ALA A 112 -7.26 -1.58 12.01
N VAL A 113 -8.46 -1.88 11.51
CA VAL A 113 -9.54 -0.91 11.31
C VAL A 113 -9.99 -0.33 12.65
N SER A 114 -10.25 -1.17 13.66
CA SER A 114 -10.64 -0.73 15.00
C SER A 114 -9.62 0.22 15.63
N LYS A 115 -8.33 -0.07 15.42
CA LYS A 115 -7.25 0.82 15.89
C LYS A 115 -7.26 2.13 15.11
N TRP A 116 -7.31 2.08 13.78
CA TRP A 116 -7.26 3.26 12.93
C TRP A 116 -8.38 4.24 13.24
N VAL A 117 -9.61 3.75 13.40
CA VAL A 117 -10.75 4.64 13.70
C VAL A 117 -10.65 5.24 15.09
N ARG A 118 -10.14 4.51 16.10
CA ARG A 118 -9.87 5.09 17.42
C ARG A 118 -8.79 6.18 17.39
N ASP A 119 -7.74 5.95 16.61
CA ASP A 119 -6.64 6.91 16.45
C ASP A 119 -7.08 8.16 15.68
N ALA A 120 -8.06 8.06 14.78
CA ALA A 120 -8.60 9.19 14.00
C ALA A 120 -9.51 10.14 14.82
N VAL A 121 -10.01 9.69 15.97
CA VAL A 121 -10.90 10.48 16.86
C VAL A 121 -10.11 11.18 17.99
N ARG A 122 -8.84 10.83 18.19
CA ARG A 122 -7.93 11.50 19.14
C ARG A 122 -7.24 12.71 18.54
#